data_AF-A0A7S2XPU1-F1
#
_entry.id   AF-A0A7S2XPU1-F1
#
_cell.length_a   1.000
_cell.length_b   1.000
_cell.length_c   1.000
_cell.angle_alpha   90.00
_cell.angle_beta   90.00
_cell.angle_gamma   90.00
#
_symmetry.space_group_name_H-M   'P 1'
#
loop_
_entity.id
_entity.type
_entity.pdbx_description
1 polymer ?
#
loop_
_entity_poly.entity_id
_entity_poly.type
_entity_poly.pdbx_seq_one_letter_code
_entity_poly.pdbx_strand_id
1 'polypeptide(L)'
;FVVQGGTWGQVNRPTAGARFKGELPRGEHAIQLYSLGTPNGMKVTCLLEELNLAYGLEYDAWYMGIGSSELQQFSTGFVQANPNSKIPALLHYSDPKNNNQDGSMTPPMRVFESAAIVMHLCEQFDVDQQFLPPVGDPRRPECLSWLFWTHGSAPFLGGGFGHFYHYAPVKLRYAIDRYTM
;
A
#
# COMPACT_ATOMS: atom_id res chain seq x y z
N PHE A 1 3.55 -19.23 28.61
CA PHE A 1 3.22 -17.82 28.36
C PHE A 1 2.55 -17.72 27.00
N VAL A 2 1.29 -17.31 26.94
CA VAL A 2 0.58 -17.12 25.66
C VAL A 2 1.20 -15.90 24.99
N VAL A 3 1.74 -16.06 23.78
CA VAL A 3 2.28 -14.96 22.98
C VAL A 3 1.14 -13.97 22.72
N GLN A 4 1.20 -12.78 23.31
CA GLN A 4 0.26 -11.70 23.03
C GLN A 4 0.29 -11.40 21.51
N GLY A 5 -0.87 -11.47 20.84
CA GLY A 5 -1.05 -11.01 19.45
C GLY A 5 -1.31 -12.07 18.37
N GLY A 6 -1.41 -13.36 18.70
CA GLY A 6 -1.73 -14.42 17.72
C GLY A 6 -0.66 -14.56 16.62
N THR A 7 -1.07 -14.91 15.39
CA THR A 7 -0.18 -15.03 14.21
C THR A 7 0.74 -13.83 14.00
N TRP A 8 0.32 -12.64 14.44
CA TRP A 8 1.03 -11.37 14.25
C TRP A 8 1.78 -10.89 15.50
N GLY A 9 1.79 -11.66 16.60
CA GLY A 9 2.36 -11.25 17.88
C GLY A 9 3.86 -10.96 17.86
N GLN A 10 4.61 -11.56 16.92
CA GLN A 10 6.04 -11.29 16.74
C GLN A 10 6.32 -10.05 15.87
N VAL A 11 5.31 -9.57 15.13
CA VAL A 11 5.41 -8.43 14.20
C VAL A 11 4.93 -7.14 14.87
N ASN A 12 3.77 -7.21 15.54
CA ASN A 12 3.09 -6.07 16.17
C ASN A 12 3.88 -5.51 17.36
N ARG A 13 4.00 -4.18 17.44
CA ARG A 13 4.69 -3.48 18.53
C ARG A 13 3.99 -2.16 18.88
N PRO A 14 4.20 -1.63 20.10
CA PRO A 14 3.73 -0.30 20.48
C PRO A 14 4.60 0.84 19.94
N THR A 15 5.69 0.53 19.22
CA THR A 15 6.61 1.52 18.63
C THR A 15 6.70 1.37 17.12
N ALA A 16 6.89 2.51 16.44
CA ALA A 16 7.11 2.60 15.00
C ALA A 16 8.61 2.69 14.66
N GLY A 17 8.93 2.74 13.37
CA GLY A 17 10.27 3.00 12.84
C GLY A 17 11.02 1.76 12.35
N ALA A 18 12.20 2.01 11.77
CA ALA A 18 13.05 0.97 11.22
C ALA A 18 13.65 0.09 12.32
N ARG A 19 13.78 -1.20 12.03
CA ARG A 19 14.31 -2.22 12.95
C ARG A 19 15.66 -2.78 12.51
N PHE A 20 15.99 -2.63 11.23
CA PHE A 20 17.28 -3.03 10.66
C PHE A 20 17.58 -2.20 9.41
N LYS A 21 18.86 -2.12 9.06
CA LYS A 21 19.30 -1.50 7.80
C LYS A 21 18.94 -2.43 6.64
N GLY A 22 18.24 -1.89 5.65
CA GLY A 22 17.91 -2.60 4.42
C GLY A 22 17.43 -1.60 3.38
N GLU A 23 18.12 -1.57 2.23
CA GLU A 23 17.75 -0.71 1.11
C GLU A 23 16.64 -1.37 0.29
N LEU A 24 15.84 -0.56 -0.39
CA LEU A 24 14.84 -1.06 -1.32
C LEU A 24 15.50 -1.36 -2.68
N PRO A 25 15.19 -2.50 -3.32
CA PRO A 25 15.58 -2.73 -4.70
C PRO A 25 14.90 -1.71 -5.62
N ARG A 26 15.51 -1.44 -6.78
CA ARG A 26 14.97 -0.54 -7.80
C ARG A 26 15.22 -1.15 -9.17
N GLY A 27 14.20 -1.15 -10.01
CA GLY A 27 14.27 -1.57 -11.41
C GLY A 27 14.39 -0.38 -12.35
N GLU A 28 14.02 -0.59 -13.62
CA GLU A 28 14.22 0.40 -14.68
C GLU A 28 13.02 1.34 -14.90
N HIS A 29 11.84 0.99 -14.38
CA HIS A 29 10.63 1.76 -14.62
C HIS A 29 10.49 2.95 -13.65
N ALA A 30 9.76 3.99 -14.07
CA ALA A 30 9.48 5.16 -13.24
C ALA A 30 8.68 4.83 -11.98
N ILE A 31 7.86 3.78 -12.04
CA ILE A 31 6.99 3.35 -10.96
C ILE A 31 7.61 2.14 -10.27
N GLN A 32 8.01 2.32 -9.00
CA GLN A 32 8.49 1.25 -8.14
C GLN A 32 7.43 0.98 -7.07
N LEU A 33 6.80 -0.19 -7.11
CA LEU A 33 5.81 -0.65 -6.15
C LEU A 33 6.45 -1.65 -5.17
N TYR A 34 6.32 -1.39 -3.87
CA TYR A 34 6.75 -2.30 -2.80
C TYR A 34 5.51 -2.84 -2.10
N SER A 35 5.16 -4.10 -2.38
CA SER A 35 3.84 -4.61 -2.05
C SER A 35 3.80 -6.12 -1.80
N LEU A 36 2.61 -6.61 -1.45
CA LEU A 36 2.26 -8.01 -1.27
C LEU A 36 0.84 -8.22 -1.80
N GLY A 37 0.53 -9.42 -2.32
CA GLY A 37 -0.78 -9.83 -2.87
C GLY A 37 -1.91 -9.93 -1.84
N THR A 38 -2.02 -8.96 -0.94
CA THR A 38 -3.16 -8.75 -0.03
C THR A 38 -4.21 -7.88 -0.72
N PRO A 39 -5.45 -7.78 -0.20
CA PRO A 39 -6.47 -6.90 -0.77
C PRO A 39 -6.02 -5.45 -0.96
N ASN A 40 -5.15 -4.91 -0.10
CA ASN A 40 -4.64 -3.54 -0.27
C ASN A 40 -3.58 -3.43 -1.37
N GLY A 41 -2.72 -4.44 -1.53
CA GLY A 41 -1.75 -4.48 -2.61
C GLY A 41 -2.40 -4.70 -3.97
N MET A 42 -3.41 -5.57 -4.03
CA MET A 42 -4.16 -5.88 -5.25
C MET A 42 -4.86 -4.65 -5.83
N LYS A 43 -5.37 -3.73 -5.02
CA LYS A 43 -5.95 -2.46 -5.49
C LYS A 43 -4.99 -1.72 -6.44
N VAL A 44 -3.71 -1.67 -6.07
CA VAL A 44 -2.69 -0.93 -6.82
C VAL A 44 -2.25 -1.72 -8.04
N THR A 45 -1.96 -3.02 -7.91
CA THR A 45 -1.54 -3.83 -9.06
C THR A 45 -2.64 -3.96 -10.10
N CYS A 46 -3.91 -4.11 -9.71
CA CYS A 46 -5.02 -4.12 -10.65
C CYS A 46 -5.08 -2.81 -11.45
N LEU A 47 -5.00 -1.65 -10.79
CA LEU A 47 -5.00 -0.37 -11.50
C LEU A 47 -3.77 -0.21 -12.40
N LEU A 48 -2.59 -0.62 -11.95
CA LEU A 48 -1.37 -0.55 -12.77
C LEU A 48 -1.49 -1.41 -14.03
N GLU A 49 -2.08 -2.59 -13.95
CA GLU A 49 -2.36 -3.41 -15.14
C GLU A 49 -3.37 -2.74 -16.07
N GLU A 50 -4.45 -2.14 -15.55
CA GLU A 50 -5.41 -1.38 -16.37
C GLU A 50 -4.74 -0.18 -17.06
N LEU A 51 -3.87 0.54 -16.35
CA LEU A 51 -3.09 1.65 -16.92
C LEU A 51 -2.02 1.17 -17.91
N ASN A 52 -1.46 -0.03 -17.72
CA ASN A 52 -0.57 -0.65 -18.69
C ASN A 52 -1.32 -0.94 -19.99
N LEU A 53 -2.48 -1.59 -19.90
CA LEU A 53 -3.31 -1.93 -21.06
C LEU A 53 -3.80 -0.69 -21.81
N ALA A 54 -4.19 0.37 -21.09
CA ALA A 54 -4.72 1.58 -21.69
C ALA A 54 -3.62 2.53 -22.22
N TYR A 55 -2.49 2.65 -21.51
CA TYR A 55 -1.52 3.73 -21.71
C TYR A 55 -0.04 3.28 -21.77
N GLY A 56 0.23 1.97 -21.69
CA GLY A 56 1.60 1.43 -21.72
C GLY A 56 2.42 1.75 -20.47
N LEU A 57 1.77 2.02 -19.33
CA LEU A 57 2.47 2.28 -18.06
C LEU A 57 3.14 1.00 -17.52
N GLU A 58 4.46 0.93 -17.65
CA GLU A 58 5.27 -0.13 -17.03
C GLU A 58 5.66 0.22 -15.59
N TYR A 59 5.86 -0.82 -14.77
CA TYR A 59 6.19 -0.69 -13.36
C TYR A 59 6.99 -1.89 -12.86
N ASP A 60 7.81 -1.68 -11.82
CA ASP A 60 8.47 -2.75 -11.09
C ASP A 60 7.72 -3.03 -9.79
N ALA A 61 7.24 -4.25 -9.59
CA ALA A 61 6.62 -4.68 -8.33
C ALA A 61 7.52 -5.62 -7.52
N TRP A 62 8.01 -5.09 -6.40
CA TRP A 62 8.88 -5.78 -5.46
C TRP A 62 8.06 -6.45 -4.36
N TYR A 63 8.30 -7.75 -4.17
CA TYR A 63 7.73 -8.50 -3.07
C TYR A 63 8.21 -7.95 -1.71
N MET A 64 7.24 -7.70 -0.83
CA MET A 64 7.43 -7.23 0.54
C MET A 64 6.75 -8.20 1.51
N GLY A 65 7.50 -9.17 1.99
CA GLY A 65 7.10 -10.05 3.08
C GLY A 65 6.84 -9.24 4.36
N ILE A 66 5.67 -9.48 4.97
CA ILE A 66 5.22 -8.78 6.19
C ILE A 66 5.04 -9.72 7.40
N GLY A 67 5.27 -11.03 7.21
CA GLY A 67 5.08 -12.08 8.20
C GLY A 67 6.13 -12.07 9.31
N SER A 68 5.96 -12.92 10.32
CA SER A 68 6.92 -13.02 11.44
C SER A 68 8.32 -13.47 11.01
N SER A 69 8.42 -14.24 9.92
CA SER A 69 9.68 -14.66 9.31
C SER A 69 10.28 -13.62 8.36
N GLU A 70 9.50 -12.63 7.93
CA GLU A 70 9.86 -11.67 6.87
C GLU A 70 9.39 -10.28 7.32
N LEU A 71 10.26 -9.54 7.99
CA LEU A 71 9.99 -8.22 8.58
C LEU A 71 10.38 -7.06 7.65
N GLN A 72 10.29 -7.26 6.33
CA GLN A 72 10.86 -6.35 5.33
C GLN A 72 10.26 -4.94 5.40
N GLN A 73 9.00 -4.79 5.84
CA GLN A 73 8.33 -3.51 6.05
C GLN A 73 8.96 -2.62 7.15
N PHE A 74 9.91 -3.17 7.92
CA PHE A 74 10.65 -2.45 8.95
C PHE A 74 12.12 -2.19 8.56
N SER A 75 12.50 -2.40 7.31
CA SER A 75 13.81 -1.96 6.82
C SER A 75 13.91 -0.43 6.77
N THR A 76 15.13 0.12 6.83
CA THR A 76 15.35 1.56 6.69
C THR A 76 14.75 2.12 5.40
N GLY A 77 14.93 1.44 4.27
CA GLY A 77 14.40 1.87 2.98
C GLY A 77 12.88 1.85 2.93
N PHE A 78 12.23 0.79 3.43
CA PHE A 78 10.76 0.74 3.45
C PHE A 78 10.15 1.79 4.37
N VAL A 79 10.75 2.04 5.53
CA VAL A 79 10.27 3.08 6.47
C VAL A 79 10.45 4.48 5.89
N GLN A 80 11.47 4.72 5.07
CA GLN A 80 11.61 5.98 4.32
C GLN A 80 10.50 6.14 3.27
N ALA A 81 10.11 5.05 2.58
CA ALA A 81 9.00 5.06 1.63
C ALA A 81 7.63 5.21 2.34
N ASN A 82 7.41 4.50 3.44
CA ASN A 82 6.21 4.59 4.28
C ASN A 82 6.56 4.48 5.77
N PRO A 83 6.48 5.58 6.55
CA PRO A 83 6.77 5.56 7.98
C PRO A 83 5.76 4.75 8.82
N ASN A 84 4.59 4.40 8.26
CA ASN A 84 3.61 3.51 8.87
C ASN A 84 3.99 2.02 8.77
N SER A 85 5.05 1.67 8.03
CA SER A 85 5.49 0.28 7.81
C SER A 85 4.38 -0.65 7.32
N LYS A 86 3.54 -0.18 6.38
CA LYS A 86 2.49 -0.99 5.74
C LYS A 86 2.64 -0.98 4.22
N ILE A 87 2.38 -2.12 3.61
CA ILE A 87 2.19 -2.22 2.16
C ILE A 87 0.76 -1.78 1.78
N PRO A 88 0.52 -1.36 0.52
CA PRO A 88 1.53 -1.00 -0.48
C PRO A 88 2.20 0.36 -0.21
N ALA A 89 3.40 0.54 -0.73
CA ALA A 89 4.09 1.83 -0.86
C ALA A 89 4.66 1.96 -2.29
N LEU A 90 4.61 3.16 -2.86
CA LEU A 90 5.02 3.45 -4.23
C LEU A 90 6.06 4.59 -4.22
N LEU A 91 7.12 4.44 -5.01
CA LEU A 91 8.05 5.51 -5.35
C LEU A 91 7.87 5.84 -6.84
N HIS A 92 7.54 7.10 -7.13
CA HIS A 92 7.38 7.62 -8.48
C HIS A 92 8.57 8.52 -8.81
N TYR A 93 9.37 8.09 -9.79
CA TYR A 93 10.50 8.84 -10.33
C TYR A 93 10.05 9.60 -11.58
N SER A 94 10.22 10.92 -11.58
CA SER A 94 9.89 11.76 -12.76
C SER A 94 10.76 11.47 -13.98
N ASP A 95 11.99 10.99 -13.74
CA ASP A 95 12.88 10.43 -14.76
C ASP A 95 13.20 8.98 -14.34
N PRO A 96 12.84 7.97 -15.16
CA PRO A 96 13.15 6.56 -14.87
C PRO A 96 14.65 6.30 -14.64
N LYS A 97 15.55 7.04 -15.31
CA LYS A 97 17.00 6.89 -15.12
C LYS A 97 17.45 7.57 -13.84
N ASN A 98 16.82 8.68 -13.49
CA ASN A 98 17.11 9.51 -12.32
C ASN A 98 18.60 9.85 -12.23
N ASN A 99 19.17 10.30 -13.35
CA ASN A 99 20.58 10.64 -13.48
C ASN A 99 20.72 12.09 -14.00
N ASN A 100 20.69 13.04 -13.08
CA ASN A 100 20.88 14.44 -13.43
C ASN A 100 22.28 14.65 -14.06
N GLN A 101 22.43 15.67 -14.91
CA GLN A 101 23.69 15.94 -15.63
C GLN A 101 24.89 16.16 -14.69
N ASP A 102 24.65 16.61 -13.46
CA ASP A 102 25.65 16.82 -12.41
C ASP A 102 25.96 15.56 -11.58
N GLY A 103 25.37 14.42 -11.92
CA GLY A 103 25.52 13.16 -11.19
C GLY A 103 24.66 13.05 -9.93
N SER A 104 23.81 14.05 -9.65
CA SER A 104 22.85 13.99 -8.54
C SER A 104 21.63 13.13 -8.90
N MET A 105 20.93 12.67 -7.88
CA MET A 105 19.65 11.97 -8.02
C MET A 105 18.53 12.84 -7.49
N THR A 106 17.47 12.98 -8.27
CA THR A 106 16.23 13.62 -7.82
C THR A 106 15.48 12.64 -6.91
N PRO A 107 15.11 13.04 -5.68
CA PRO A 107 14.32 12.19 -4.81
C PRO A 107 12.98 11.82 -5.47
N PRO A 108 12.53 10.56 -5.41
CA PRO A 108 11.23 10.19 -5.93
C PRO A 108 10.11 10.79 -5.08
N MET A 109 8.93 10.95 -5.69
CA MET A 109 7.70 11.16 -4.92
C MET A 109 7.32 9.84 -4.26
N ARG A 110 7.30 9.83 -2.92
CA ARG A 110 6.77 8.68 -2.15
C ARG A 110 5.26 8.82 -1.99
N VAL A 111 4.54 7.75 -2.25
CA VAL A 111 3.08 7.67 -2.08
C VAL A 111 2.77 6.38 -1.31
N PHE A 112 2.09 6.51 -0.18
CA PHE A 112 1.66 5.39 0.65
C PHE A 112 0.20 5.57 1.05
N GLU A 113 -0.42 4.48 1.51
CA GLU A 113 -1.88 4.26 1.54
C GLU A 113 -2.47 3.93 0.17
N SER A 114 -3.12 2.77 0.08
CA SER A 114 -3.62 2.23 -1.20
C SER A 114 -4.57 3.18 -1.95
N ALA A 115 -5.44 3.90 -1.24
CA ALA A 115 -6.34 4.87 -1.86
C ALA A 115 -5.60 6.12 -2.40
N ALA A 116 -4.57 6.59 -1.67
CA ALA A 116 -3.74 7.71 -2.12
C ALA A 116 -2.91 7.32 -3.34
N ILE A 117 -2.38 6.09 -3.37
CA ILE A 117 -1.67 5.55 -4.54
C ILE A 117 -2.60 5.47 -5.76
N VAL A 118 -3.82 4.95 -5.59
CA VAL A 118 -4.83 4.89 -6.67
C VAL A 118 -5.13 6.29 -7.21
N MET A 119 -5.40 7.27 -6.32
CA MET A 119 -5.65 8.65 -6.75
C MET A 119 -4.46 9.24 -7.51
N HIS A 120 -3.24 9.08 -6.97
CA HIS A 120 -2.01 9.57 -7.61
C HIS A 120 -1.83 8.97 -9.00
N LEU A 121 -1.99 7.64 -9.15
CA LEU A 121 -1.84 6.98 -10.44
C LEU A 121 -2.88 7.47 -11.46
N CYS A 122 -4.15 7.64 -11.07
CA CYS A 122 -5.15 8.21 -11.96
C CYS A 122 -4.81 9.66 -12.34
N GLU A 123 -4.44 10.50 -11.37
CA GLU A 123 -4.16 11.92 -11.64
C GLU A 123 -2.90 12.13 -12.50
N GLN A 124 -1.96 11.17 -12.51
CA GLN A 124 -0.73 11.26 -13.30
C GLN A 124 -0.83 10.58 -14.67
N PHE A 125 -1.56 9.47 -14.77
CA PHE A 125 -1.47 8.57 -15.93
C PHE A 125 -2.82 8.24 -16.59
N ASP A 126 -3.95 8.47 -15.92
CA ASP A 126 -5.27 8.25 -16.52
C ASP A 126 -5.68 9.45 -17.39
N VAL A 127 -5.04 9.55 -18.56
CA VAL A 127 -5.16 10.69 -19.48
C VAL A 127 -6.62 10.94 -19.91
N ASP A 128 -7.38 9.86 -20.13
CA ASP A 128 -8.78 9.93 -20.56
C ASP A 128 -9.77 9.94 -19.37
N GLN A 129 -9.27 9.96 -18.13
CA GLN A 129 -10.06 10.07 -16.90
C GLN A 129 -11.12 8.96 -16.75
N GLN A 130 -10.74 7.74 -17.15
CA GLN A 130 -11.62 6.57 -17.14
C GLN A 130 -11.88 6.04 -15.73
N PHE A 131 -10.91 6.19 -14.83
CA PHE A 131 -10.91 5.59 -13.49
C PHE A 131 -11.23 6.60 -12.38
N LEU A 132 -10.92 7.88 -12.60
CA LEU A 132 -11.20 8.94 -11.63
C LEU A 132 -11.76 10.19 -12.35
N PRO A 133 -13.02 10.58 -12.09
CA PRO A 133 -13.57 11.80 -12.67
C PRO A 133 -12.74 13.04 -12.31
N PRO A 134 -12.49 13.97 -13.24
CA PRO A 134 -11.63 15.12 -13.01
C PRO A 134 -12.23 16.11 -12.02
N VAL A 135 -11.40 17.05 -11.55
CA VAL A 135 -11.85 18.17 -10.73
C VAL A 135 -12.89 18.99 -11.50
N GLY A 136 -14.03 19.25 -10.87
CA GLY A 136 -15.17 19.94 -11.48
C GLY A 136 -16.24 19.03 -12.07
N ASP A 137 -15.98 17.73 -12.24
CA ASP A 137 -16.99 16.77 -12.68
C ASP A 137 -17.98 16.45 -11.55
N PRO A 138 -19.31 16.52 -11.79
CA PRO A 138 -20.32 16.23 -10.77
C PRO A 138 -20.31 14.79 -10.26
N ARG A 139 -19.64 13.84 -10.95
CA ARG A 139 -19.48 12.45 -10.52
C ARG A 139 -18.33 12.28 -9.50
N ARG A 140 -17.38 13.21 -9.46
CA ARG A 140 -16.20 13.11 -8.58
C ARG A 140 -16.57 12.99 -7.09
N PRO A 141 -17.51 13.77 -6.53
CA PRO A 141 -17.87 13.65 -5.11
C PRO A 141 -18.36 12.25 -4.72
N GLU A 142 -19.19 11.63 -5.57
CA GLU A 142 -19.70 10.26 -5.32
C GLU A 142 -18.57 9.22 -5.41
N CYS A 143 -17.74 9.32 -6.45
CA CYS A 143 -16.56 8.45 -6.61
C CYS A 143 -15.63 8.51 -5.39
N LEU A 144 -15.30 9.73 -4.92
CA LEU A 144 -14.49 9.92 -3.73
C LEU A 144 -15.20 9.41 -2.46
N SER A 145 -16.52 9.61 -2.34
CA SER A 145 -17.28 9.08 -1.20
C SER A 145 -17.13 7.56 -1.08
N TRP A 146 -17.21 6.83 -2.19
CA TRP A 146 -16.97 5.38 -2.21
C TRP A 146 -15.51 5.01 -1.95
N LEU A 147 -14.54 5.72 -2.54
CA LEU A 147 -13.12 5.46 -2.30
C LEU A 147 -12.78 5.61 -0.80
N PHE A 148 -13.20 6.72 -0.18
CA PHE A 148 -12.98 6.96 1.24
C PHE A 148 -13.80 6.02 2.11
N TRP A 149 -15.02 5.66 1.71
CA TRP A 149 -15.80 4.64 2.42
C TRP A 149 -15.07 3.31 2.46
N THR A 150 -14.55 2.81 1.33
CA THR A 150 -13.78 1.54 1.32
C THR A 150 -12.53 1.62 2.18
N HIS A 151 -11.85 2.78 2.18
CA HIS A 151 -10.65 2.99 2.98
C HIS A 151 -10.96 3.04 4.49
N GLY A 152 -12.07 3.67 4.88
CA GLY A 152 -12.52 3.76 6.27
C GLY A 152 -13.19 2.49 6.80
N SER A 153 -13.79 1.67 5.93
CA SER A 153 -14.50 0.44 6.33
C SER A 153 -13.60 -0.79 6.37
N ALA A 154 -12.58 -0.88 5.50
CA ALA A 154 -11.67 -2.02 5.46
C ALA A 154 -10.97 -2.36 6.79
N PRO A 155 -10.59 -1.39 7.66
CA PRO A 155 -10.06 -1.70 8.99
C PRO A 155 -11.02 -2.51 9.87
N PHE A 156 -12.33 -2.31 9.76
CA PHE A 156 -13.32 -3.11 10.49
C PHE A 156 -13.39 -4.54 9.95
N LEU A 157 -13.34 -4.71 8.63
CA LEU A 157 -13.39 -6.02 7.99
C LEU A 157 -12.12 -6.85 8.22
N GLY A 158 -10.94 -6.25 8.03
CA GLY A 158 -9.67 -6.95 8.19
C GLY A 158 -9.15 -6.98 9.63
N GLY A 159 -9.03 -5.80 10.24
CA GLY A 159 -8.48 -5.63 11.60
C GLY A 159 -9.46 -5.95 12.73
N GLY A 160 -10.77 -5.88 12.45
CA GLY A 160 -11.82 -6.35 13.33
C GLY A 160 -12.21 -7.80 13.01
N PHE A 161 -13.15 -7.98 12.10
CA PHE A 161 -13.74 -9.29 11.77
C PHE A 161 -12.69 -10.33 11.43
N GLY A 162 -11.85 -10.10 10.42
CA GLY A 162 -10.82 -11.04 9.98
C GLY A 162 -9.85 -11.42 11.09
N HIS A 163 -9.43 -10.46 11.92
CA HIS A 163 -8.57 -10.74 13.07
C HIS A 163 -9.25 -11.67 14.09
N PHE A 164 -10.42 -11.29 14.62
CA PHE A 164 -11.07 -12.05 15.69
C PHE A 164 -11.66 -13.38 15.20
N TYR A 165 -12.15 -13.40 13.97
CA TYR A 165 -12.74 -14.60 13.37
C TYR A 165 -11.68 -15.61 12.95
N HIS A 166 -10.59 -15.19 12.31
CA HIS A 166 -9.61 -16.10 11.72
C HIS A 166 -8.30 -16.18 12.54
N TYR A 167 -7.61 -15.06 12.76
CA TYR A 167 -6.22 -15.03 13.25
C TYR A 167 -6.06 -15.08 14.77
N ALA A 168 -7.06 -14.64 15.54
CA ALA A 168 -6.96 -14.62 16.99
C ALA A 168 -6.81 -16.05 17.55
N PRO A 169 -5.88 -16.28 18.49
CA PRO A 169 -5.59 -17.62 19.02
C PRO A 169 -6.71 -18.14 19.93
N VAL A 170 -7.59 -17.25 20.39
CA VAL A 170 -8.78 -17.55 21.18
C VAL A 170 -9.98 -16.88 20.52
N LYS A 171 -11.08 -17.61 20.36
CA LYS A 171 -12.32 -17.08 19.80
C LYS A 171 -13.10 -16.32 20.87
N LEU A 172 -13.15 -14.99 20.71
CA LEU A 172 -13.87 -14.10 21.60
C LEU A 172 -15.24 -13.80 20.99
N ARG A 173 -16.28 -14.50 21.47
CA ARG A 173 -17.63 -14.42 20.89
C ARG A 173 -18.14 -12.99 20.73
N TYR A 174 -18.06 -12.17 21.78
CA TYR A 174 -18.48 -10.77 21.73
C TYR A 174 -17.74 -9.96 20.65
N ALA A 175 -16.44 -10.15 20.51
CA ALA A 175 -15.66 -9.42 19.51
C ALA A 175 -16.01 -9.86 18.08
N ILE A 176 -16.21 -11.17 17.86
CA ILE A 176 -16.66 -11.70 16.58
C ILE A 176 -18.04 -11.15 16.24
N ASP A 177 -19.01 -11.25 17.16
CA ASP A 177 -20.38 -10.78 16.96
C ASP A 177 -20.42 -9.28 16.65
N ARG A 178 -19.61 -8.47 17.35
CA ARG A 178 -19.49 -7.03 17.08
C ARG A 178 -19.06 -6.70 15.65
N TYR A 179 -18.25 -7.55 15.02
CA TYR A 179 -17.68 -7.28 13.70
C TYR A 179 -18.29 -8.13 12.56
N THR A 180 -19.17 -9.08 12.86
CA THR A 180 -19.77 -9.97 11.83
C THR A 180 -20.90 -9.31 11.04
N MET A 181 -21.45 -8.20 11.56
CA MET A 181 -22.68 -7.53 11.08
C MET A 181 -23.94 -8.40 11.14
#